data_AF-A0A150JU52-F1
#
_entry.id   AF-A0A150JU52-F1
#
_cell.length_a   1.000
_cell.length_b   1.000
_cell.length_c   1.000
_cell.angle_alpha   90.00
_cell.angle_beta   90.00
_cell.angle_gamma   90.00
#
_symmetry.space_group_name_H-M   'P 1'
#
loop_
_entity.id
_entity.type
_entity.pdbx_description
1 polymer ?
#
loop_
_entity_poly.entity_id
_entity_poly.type
_entity_poly.pdbx_seq_one_letter_code
_entity_poly.pdbx_strand_id
1 'polypeptide(L)'
;MAGSHKSGVTAASLSLFENAFYLLTPFHEQDQRTEELKQWLKGTKANFITVSPEMHDEMVAVISHFPHVIAASLVHLVKDADAEYPLLKRLAAGGFRDITRIASSNPQMWADISCGNRENLIRLLDRWAENLQEVKKALADNKYELLHRFYAEAKQYRDCLPISGSGAIPSFYDLFVDIPDVPGVVSQITNKLAEKGISITNIRILEAREDIYGVLRISFRSENDRDLAMNLLKKETPHEVYIQ
;
A
#
# COMPACT_ATOMS: atom_id res chain seq x y z
N MET A 1 5.05 -7.93 8.97
CA MET A 1 4.79 -6.85 8.00
C MET A 1 3.31 -6.52 8.01
N ALA A 2 2.86 -5.82 9.05
CA ALA A 2 1.47 -5.37 9.21
C ALA A 2 1.48 -4.05 9.96
N GLY A 3 0.50 -3.19 9.70
CA GLY A 3 0.44 -1.87 10.31
C GLY A 3 -0.98 -1.30 10.28
N SER A 4 -1.22 -0.29 11.10
CA SER A 4 -2.49 0.42 11.18
C SER A 4 -2.24 1.92 11.17
N HIS A 5 -3.19 2.68 10.64
CA HIS A 5 -3.22 4.14 10.75
C HIS A 5 -3.59 4.60 12.18
N LYS A 6 -4.03 3.69 13.05
CA LYS A 6 -4.33 3.94 14.46
C LYS A 6 -3.17 3.44 15.34
N SER A 7 -2.82 4.23 16.35
CA SER A 7 -1.75 3.93 17.31
C SER A 7 -2.29 3.73 18.73
N GLY A 8 -1.48 3.12 19.60
CA GLY A 8 -1.84 2.85 21.00
C GLY A 8 -2.50 1.49 21.22
N VAL A 9 -2.52 1.03 22.47
CA VAL A 9 -3.01 -0.32 22.85
C VAL A 9 -4.49 -0.53 22.52
N THR A 10 -5.30 0.53 22.54
CA THR A 10 -6.73 0.48 22.19
C THR A 10 -6.98 0.19 20.71
N ALA A 11 -5.97 0.35 19.85
CA ALA A 11 -6.02 -0.01 18.44
C ALA A 11 -5.56 -1.46 18.17
N ALA A 12 -5.20 -2.21 19.20
CA ALA A 12 -4.78 -3.60 19.09
C ALA A 12 -5.91 -4.46 18.50
N SER A 13 -5.53 -5.51 17.78
CA SER A 13 -6.47 -6.44 17.17
C SER A 13 -5.84 -7.81 17.04
N LEU A 14 -6.64 -8.83 17.33
CA LEU A 14 -6.23 -10.22 17.22
C LEU A 14 -5.93 -10.62 15.76
N SER A 15 -6.57 -9.98 14.79
CA SER A 15 -6.39 -10.24 13.35
C SER A 15 -5.36 -9.33 12.69
N LEU A 16 -4.61 -8.51 13.45
CA LEU A 16 -3.64 -7.57 12.88
C LEU A 16 -2.58 -8.26 11.99
N PHE A 17 -2.22 -9.49 12.32
CA PHE A 17 -1.16 -10.24 11.65
C PHE A 17 -1.68 -11.39 10.79
N GLU A 18 -3.01 -11.56 10.69
CA GLU A 18 -3.61 -12.64 9.93
C GLU A 18 -3.22 -12.53 8.45
N ASN A 19 -2.69 -13.62 7.88
CA ASN A 19 -2.12 -13.68 6.52
C ASN A 19 -0.95 -12.72 6.24
N ALA A 20 -0.45 -11.99 7.25
CA ALA A 20 0.70 -11.10 7.11
C ALA A 20 2.01 -11.89 7.04
N PHE A 21 2.97 -11.46 6.22
CA PHE A 21 4.32 -12.00 6.33
C PHE A 21 4.94 -11.59 7.67
N TYR A 22 5.49 -12.55 8.41
CA TYR A 22 6.21 -12.33 9.66
C TYR A 22 7.63 -12.86 9.50
N LEU A 23 8.59 -11.95 9.38
CA LEU A 23 9.99 -12.32 9.20
C LEU A 23 10.62 -12.61 10.57
N LEU A 24 11.34 -13.72 10.65
CA LEU A 24 12.12 -14.15 11.80
C LEU A 24 13.60 -14.20 11.40
N THR A 25 14.45 -13.54 12.16
CA THR A 25 15.89 -13.43 11.90
C THR A 25 16.69 -14.09 13.03
N PRO A 26 16.82 -15.43 13.02
CA PRO A 26 17.54 -16.14 14.08
C PRO A 26 19.05 -15.89 14.01
N PHE A 27 19.73 -16.00 15.15
CA PHE A 27 21.19 -15.90 15.21
C PHE A 27 21.89 -17.08 14.53
N HIS A 28 21.22 -18.23 14.45
CA HIS A 28 21.71 -19.45 13.83
C HIS A 28 20.64 -20.04 12.91
N GLU A 29 21.06 -20.60 11.78
CA GLU A 29 20.17 -21.10 10.72
C GLU A 29 19.24 -22.23 11.18
N GLN A 30 19.69 -23.01 12.18
CA GLN A 30 18.96 -24.14 12.77
C GLN A 30 18.74 -23.92 14.28
N ASP A 31 17.95 -22.90 14.63
CA ASP A 31 17.60 -22.62 16.02
C ASP A 31 16.24 -23.23 16.38
N GLN A 32 16.26 -24.28 17.21
CA GLN A 32 15.05 -24.91 17.76
C GLN A 32 14.09 -23.90 18.40
N ARG A 33 14.62 -22.80 18.97
CA ARG A 33 13.80 -21.73 19.57
C ARG A 33 12.97 -20.96 18.54
N THR A 34 13.39 -20.95 17.27
CA THR A 34 12.61 -20.33 16.19
C THR A 34 11.31 -21.08 15.96
N GLU A 35 11.33 -22.42 15.99
CA GLU A 35 10.13 -23.23 15.84
C GLU A 35 9.22 -23.14 17.08
N GLU A 36 9.80 -23.09 18.27
CA GLU A 36 9.04 -22.81 19.50
C GLU A 36 8.35 -21.44 19.40
N LEU A 37 9.05 -20.39 18.96
CA LEU A 37 8.49 -19.05 18.78
C LEU A 37 7.36 -19.03 17.75
N LYS A 38 7.51 -19.71 16.61
CA LYS A 38 6.43 -19.87 15.62
C LYS A 38 5.19 -20.50 16.26
N GLN A 39 5.38 -21.50 17.11
CA GLN A 39 4.27 -22.14 17.80
C GLN A 39 3.60 -21.23 18.84
N TRP A 40 4.39 -20.45 19.60
CA TRP A 40 3.86 -19.41 20.49
C TRP A 40 3.02 -18.38 19.73
N LEU A 41 3.48 -17.98 18.54
CA LEU A 41 2.83 -16.98 17.72
C LEU A 41 1.77 -17.56 16.77
N LYS A 42 1.46 -18.86 16.83
CA LYS A 42 0.52 -19.52 15.89
C LYS A 42 -0.86 -18.85 15.83
N GLY A 43 -1.32 -18.29 16.96
CA GLY A 43 -2.60 -17.57 17.03
C GLY A 43 -2.68 -16.32 16.14
N THR A 44 -1.53 -15.78 15.72
CA THR A 44 -1.45 -14.65 14.78
C THR A 44 -1.90 -15.01 13.37
N LYS A 45 -1.84 -16.30 13.01
CA LYS A 45 -2.07 -16.81 11.64
C LYS A 45 -1.22 -16.09 10.57
N ALA A 46 -0.05 -15.62 10.98
CA ALA A 46 0.90 -14.99 10.08
C ALA A 46 1.64 -16.04 9.24
N ASN A 47 2.10 -15.62 8.07
CA ASN A 47 2.99 -16.39 7.20
C ASN A 47 4.44 -16.18 7.67
N PHE A 48 4.97 -17.10 8.48
CA PHE A 48 6.33 -16.99 8.99
C PHE A 48 7.38 -17.27 7.91
N ILE A 49 8.35 -16.39 7.78
CA ILE A 49 9.51 -16.55 6.89
C ILE A 49 10.78 -16.38 7.72
N THR A 50 11.70 -17.33 7.63
CA THR A 50 13.01 -17.23 8.28
C THR A 50 14.04 -16.72 7.28
N VAL A 51 14.76 -15.64 7.62
CA VAL A 51 15.85 -15.07 6.79
C VAL A 51 16.98 -14.58 7.67
N SER A 52 18.17 -14.30 7.11
CA SER A 52 19.22 -13.65 7.87
C SER A 52 18.86 -12.17 8.17
N PRO A 53 19.43 -11.55 9.21
CA PRO A 53 19.26 -10.12 9.47
C PRO A 53 19.64 -9.24 8.27
N GLU A 54 20.72 -9.57 7.58
CA GLU A 54 21.21 -8.82 6.42
C GLU A 54 20.22 -8.91 5.26
N MET A 55 19.75 -10.13 4.95
CA MET A 55 18.76 -10.36 3.90
C MET A 55 17.44 -9.66 4.22
N HIS A 56 17.00 -9.67 5.49
CA HIS A 56 15.84 -8.90 5.93
C HIS A 56 16.00 -7.43 5.55
N ASP A 57 17.09 -6.79 5.99
CA ASP A 57 17.33 -5.36 5.81
C ASP A 57 17.49 -4.97 4.35
N GLU A 58 18.15 -5.80 3.54
CA GLU A 58 18.26 -5.58 2.08
C GLU A 58 16.90 -5.64 1.40
N MET A 59 16.09 -6.66 1.71
CA MET A 59 14.75 -6.80 1.13
C MET A 59 13.86 -5.63 1.52
N VAL A 60 13.75 -5.31 2.83
CA VAL A 60 12.86 -4.23 3.29
C VAL A 60 13.34 -2.84 2.87
N ALA A 61 14.65 -2.66 2.63
CA ALA A 61 15.16 -1.44 2.03
C ALA A 61 14.51 -1.19 0.67
N VAL A 62 14.47 -2.22 -0.19
CA VAL A 62 13.91 -2.11 -1.55
C VAL A 62 12.40 -1.93 -1.54
N ILE A 63 11.68 -2.75 -0.78
CA ILE A 63 10.20 -2.85 -0.90
C ILE A 63 9.44 -1.97 0.10
N SER A 64 10.12 -1.33 1.06
CA SER A 64 9.48 -0.52 2.10
C SER A 64 10.21 0.80 2.37
N HIS A 65 11.48 0.77 2.76
CA HIS A 65 12.17 1.97 3.25
C HIS A 65 12.44 2.96 2.13
N PHE A 66 12.99 2.50 1.01
CA PHE A 66 13.27 3.32 -0.15
C PHE A 66 11.99 3.96 -0.74
N PRO A 67 10.88 3.23 -0.92
CA PRO A 67 9.59 3.83 -1.27
C PRO A 67 9.15 4.99 -0.35
N HIS A 68 9.39 4.92 0.97
CA HIS A 68 9.07 6.03 1.87
C HIS A 68 9.92 7.27 1.60
N VAL A 69 11.22 7.09 1.34
CA VAL A 69 12.13 8.20 0.97
C VAL A 69 11.66 8.86 -0.33
N ILE A 70 11.32 8.07 -1.35
CA ILE A 70 10.84 8.59 -2.63
C ILE A 70 9.49 9.30 -2.49
N ALA A 71 8.54 8.71 -1.75
CA ALA A 71 7.25 9.34 -1.49
C ALA A 71 7.40 10.70 -0.79
N ALA A 72 8.26 10.79 0.23
CA ALA A 72 8.54 12.07 0.90
C ALA A 72 9.21 13.08 -0.03
N SER A 73 10.16 12.62 -0.85
CA SER A 73 10.87 13.47 -1.83
C SER A 73 9.92 14.05 -2.89
N LEU A 74 8.93 13.28 -3.35
CA LEU A 74 7.89 13.76 -4.27
C LEU A 74 7.02 14.86 -3.63
N VAL A 75 6.68 14.72 -2.34
CA VAL A 75 5.94 15.76 -1.60
C VAL A 75 6.78 17.03 -1.47
N HIS A 76 8.08 16.90 -1.20
CA HIS A 76 8.99 18.04 -1.16
C HIS A 76 9.08 18.76 -2.51
N LEU A 77 9.18 18.04 -3.62
CA LEU A 77 9.19 18.63 -4.96
C LEU A 77 7.95 19.48 -5.23
N VAL A 78 6.76 18.96 -4.87
CA VAL A 78 5.50 19.71 -5.01
C VAL A 78 5.45 20.91 -4.07
N LYS A 79 5.90 20.75 -2.82
CA LYS A 79 5.96 21.85 -1.85
C LYS A 79 6.83 23.01 -2.35
N ASP A 80 7.99 22.70 -2.92
CA ASP A 80 8.94 23.71 -3.39
C ASP A 80 8.41 24.44 -4.63
N ALA A 81 7.68 23.73 -5.50
CA ALA A 81 7.03 24.30 -6.67
C ALA A 81 5.71 25.06 -6.37
N ASP A 82 5.06 24.81 -5.23
CA ASP A 82 3.78 25.45 -4.85
C ASP A 82 3.90 26.98 -4.74
N ALA A 83 5.10 27.49 -4.42
CA ALA A 83 5.38 28.92 -4.38
C ALA A 83 5.30 29.59 -5.76
N GLU A 84 5.64 28.85 -6.83
CA GLU A 84 5.64 29.33 -8.21
C GLU A 84 4.30 29.04 -8.91
N TYR A 85 3.63 27.96 -8.52
CA TYR A 85 2.40 27.48 -9.15
C TYR A 85 1.25 27.33 -8.13
N PRO A 86 0.48 28.39 -7.81
CA PRO A 86 -0.54 28.38 -6.75
C PRO A 86 -1.69 27.37 -6.91
N LEU A 87 -1.88 26.81 -8.11
CA LEU A 87 -2.87 25.77 -8.37
C LEU A 87 -2.34 24.35 -8.10
N LEU A 88 -1.03 24.18 -7.92
CA LEU A 88 -0.36 22.88 -7.84
C LEU A 88 -0.90 22.05 -6.68
N LYS A 89 -1.03 22.63 -5.48
CA LYS A 89 -1.61 21.95 -4.33
C LYS A 89 -3.07 21.48 -4.53
N ARG A 90 -3.86 22.23 -5.31
CA ARG A 90 -5.26 21.84 -5.64
C ARG A 90 -5.28 20.69 -6.65
N LEU A 91 -4.38 20.72 -7.62
CA LEU A 91 -4.28 19.70 -8.69
C LEU A 91 -3.57 18.43 -8.24
N ALA A 92 -2.71 18.49 -7.22
CA ALA A 92 -2.07 17.35 -6.58
C ALA A 92 -3.05 16.45 -5.77
N ALA A 93 -4.35 16.62 -5.95
CA ALA A 93 -5.39 15.70 -5.47
C ALA A 93 -5.41 14.39 -6.29
N GLY A 94 -6.15 13.39 -5.81
CA GLY A 94 -6.28 12.11 -6.52
C GLY A 94 -4.99 11.27 -6.54
N GLY A 95 -4.48 10.96 -7.73
CA GLY A 95 -3.39 9.99 -7.95
C GLY A 95 -2.07 10.36 -7.26
N PHE A 96 -1.72 11.64 -7.20
CA PHE A 96 -0.51 12.07 -6.48
C PHE A 96 -0.61 11.76 -4.99
N ARG A 97 -1.74 12.12 -4.35
CA ARG A 97 -2.00 11.83 -2.94
C ARG A 97 -1.98 10.32 -2.64
N ASP A 98 -2.35 9.49 -3.60
CA ASP A 98 -2.33 8.03 -3.45
C ASP A 98 -0.90 7.47 -3.49
N ILE A 99 -0.09 7.92 -4.45
CA ILE A 99 1.32 7.54 -4.56
C ILE A 99 2.11 8.01 -3.33
N THR A 100 1.84 9.22 -2.84
CA THR A 100 2.53 9.80 -1.68
C THR A 100 1.85 9.50 -0.35
N ARG A 101 0.86 8.61 -0.29
CA ARG A 101 0.08 8.31 0.93
C ARG A 101 0.99 7.97 2.12
N ILE A 102 2.04 7.19 1.87
CA ILE A 102 2.97 6.72 2.89
C ILE A 102 3.89 7.82 3.44
N ALA A 103 3.99 8.97 2.77
CA ALA A 103 4.74 10.13 3.27
C ALA A 103 4.09 10.78 4.50
N SER A 104 2.83 10.45 4.81
CA SER A 104 2.13 10.89 6.04
C SER A 104 2.40 9.99 7.25
N SER A 105 3.33 9.04 7.15
CA SER A 105 3.73 8.17 8.26
C SER A 105 4.50 8.91 9.35
N ASN A 106 4.69 8.29 10.52
CA ASN A 106 5.38 8.92 11.65
C ASN A 106 6.83 9.32 11.27
N PRO A 107 7.20 10.61 11.34
CA PRO A 107 8.50 11.09 10.86
C PRO A 107 9.67 10.59 11.73
N GLN A 108 9.48 10.49 13.04
CA GLN A 108 10.53 10.00 13.95
C GLN A 108 10.87 8.53 13.66
N MET A 109 9.83 7.68 13.56
CA MET A 109 10.00 6.27 13.23
C MET A 109 10.73 6.07 11.89
N TRP A 110 10.37 6.83 10.85
CA TRP A 110 11.00 6.69 9.54
C TRP A 110 12.41 7.27 9.47
N ALA A 111 12.73 8.30 10.28
CA ALA A 111 14.11 8.75 10.46
C ALA A 111 14.95 7.65 11.12
N ASP A 112 14.46 7.04 12.19
CA ASP A 112 15.16 5.95 12.91
C ASP A 112 15.38 4.74 11.99
N ILE A 113 14.36 4.31 11.25
CA ILE A 113 14.45 3.22 10.25
C ILE A 113 15.49 3.55 9.17
N SER A 114 15.48 4.79 8.67
CA SER A 114 16.41 5.20 7.61
C SER A 114 17.85 5.24 8.11
N CYS A 115 18.07 5.71 9.33
CA CYS A 115 19.39 5.69 9.96
C CYS A 115 19.86 4.26 10.26
N GLY A 116 18.96 3.38 10.71
CA GLY A 116 19.25 1.97 11.00
C GLY A 116 19.64 1.17 9.76
N ASN A 117 19.06 1.49 8.59
CA ASN A 117 19.30 0.80 7.32
C ASN A 117 19.99 1.70 6.27
N ARG A 118 20.88 2.58 6.75
CA ARG A 118 21.48 3.67 5.96
C ARG A 118 22.26 3.18 4.74
N GLU A 119 23.08 2.14 4.88
CA GLU A 119 23.98 1.69 3.81
C GLU A 119 23.20 1.16 2.60
N ASN A 120 22.17 0.35 2.85
CA ASN A 120 21.29 -0.14 1.79
C ASN A 120 20.52 1.01 1.13
N LEU A 121 20.03 1.97 1.91
CA LEU A 121 19.34 3.15 1.37
C LEU A 121 20.25 4.02 0.48
N ILE A 122 21.51 4.25 0.88
CA ILE A 122 22.47 5.00 0.06
C ILE A 122 22.68 4.29 -1.29
N ARG A 123 22.95 2.98 -1.27
CA ARG A 123 23.13 2.20 -2.51
C ARG A 123 21.90 2.27 -3.42
N LEU A 124 20.70 2.23 -2.85
CA LEU A 124 19.45 2.35 -3.63
C LEU A 124 19.24 3.75 -4.18
N LEU A 125 19.58 4.79 -3.42
CA LEU A 125 19.53 6.19 -3.87
C LEU A 125 20.50 6.45 -5.02
N ASP A 126 21.73 5.94 -4.95
CA ASP A 126 22.72 6.06 -6.01
C ASP A 126 22.22 5.38 -7.30
N ARG A 127 21.78 4.13 -7.19
CA ARG A 127 21.20 3.38 -8.33
C ARG A 127 19.98 4.09 -8.92
N TRP A 128 19.13 4.67 -8.08
CA TRP A 128 17.97 5.42 -8.54
C TRP A 128 18.36 6.71 -9.25
N ALA A 129 19.36 7.43 -8.75
CA ALA A 129 19.89 8.63 -9.39
C ALA A 129 20.43 8.30 -10.79
N GLU A 130 21.16 7.20 -10.94
CA GLU A 130 21.62 6.70 -12.25
C GLU A 130 20.45 6.43 -13.20
N ASN A 131 19.43 5.68 -12.76
CA ASN A 131 18.24 5.41 -13.56
C ASN A 131 17.54 6.71 -14.00
N LEU A 132 17.43 7.71 -13.10
CA LEU A 132 16.84 9.00 -13.44
C LEU A 132 17.68 9.79 -14.44
N GLN A 133 19.01 9.69 -14.41
CA GLN A 133 19.86 10.29 -15.43
C GLN A 133 19.63 9.67 -16.81
N GLU A 134 19.42 8.36 -16.88
CA GLU A 134 19.08 7.69 -18.14
C GLU A 134 17.76 8.18 -18.72
N VAL A 135 16.71 8.28 -17.88
CA VAL A 135 15.41 8.83 -18.28
C VAL A 135 15.55 10.28 -18.74
N LYS A 136 16.28 11.10 -17.99
CA LYS A 136 16.55 12.51 -18.35
C LYS A 136 17.27 12.60 -19.69
N LYS A 137 18.27 11.76 -19.94
CA LYS A 137 18.99 11.71 -21.22
C LYS A 137 18.08 11.29 -22.36
N ALA A 138 17.25 10.27 -22.16
CA ALA A 138 16.29 9.83 -23.17
C ALA A 138 15.28 10.94 -23.53
N LEU A 139 14.83 11.73 -22.56
CA LEU A 139 14.01 12.92 -22.78
C LEU A 139 14.76 13.99 -23.58
N ALA A 140 15.98 14.36 -23.16
CA ALA A 140 16.79 15.38 -23.83
C ALA A 140 17.11 15.03 -25.30
N ASP A 141 17.36 13.75 -25.56
CA ASP A 141 17.72 13.23 -26.89
C ASP A 141 16.49 12.81 -27.72
N ASN A 142 15.26 13.08 -27.25
CA ASN A 142 13.99 12.69 -27.87
C ASN A 142 13.92 11.19 -28.25
N LYS A 143 14.41 10.31 -27.37
CA LYS A 143 14.46 8.85 -27.60
C LYS A 143 13.17 8.17 -27.14
N TYR A 144 12.12 8.30 -27.95
CA TYR A 144 10.81 7.70 -27.67
C TYR A 144 10.88 6.21 -27.31
N GLU A 145 11.61 5.40 -28.09
CA GLU A 145 11.71 3.95 -27.86
C GLU A 145 12.30 3.57 -26.50
N LEU A 146 13.24 4.38 -25.99
CA LEU A 146 13.82 4.14 -24.66
C LEU A 146 12.80 4.45 -23.55
N LEU A 147 12.04 5.53 -23.70
CA LEU A 147 10.99 5.90 -22.76
C LEU A 147 9.84 4.88 -22.78
N HIS A 148 9.43 4.45 -23.98
CA HIS A 148 8.40 3.43 -24.14
C HIS A 148 8.83 2.13 -23.43
N ARG A 149 10.07 1.67 -23.66
CA ARG A 149 10.61 0.49 -22.98
C ARG A 149 10.59 0.64 -21.45
N PHE A 150 11.07 1.78 -20.93
CA PHE A 150 11.08 2.07 -19.50
C PHE A 150 9.69 1.90 -18.86
N TYR A 151 8.64 2.46 -19.49
CA TYR A 151 7.27 2.31 -18.99
C TYR A 151 6.70 0.90 -19.19
N ALA A 152 7.00 0.25 -20.31
CA ALA A 152 6.50 -1.10 -20.62
C ALA A 152 7.07 -2.16 -19.66
N GLU A 153 8.36 -2.11 -19.36
CA GLU A 153 9.02 -3.00 -18.40
C GLU A 153 8.46 -2.79 -16.99
N ALA A 154 8.25 -1.54 -16.56
CA ALA A 154 7.63 -1.22 -15.29
C ALA A 154 6.19 -1.76 -15.19
N LYS A 155 5.39 -1.60 -16.27
CA LYS A 155 4.04 -2.18 -16.35
C LYS A 155 4.07 -3.69 -16.24
N GLN A 156 4.89 -4.36 -17.05
CA GLN A 156 4.97 -5.82 -17.08
C GLN A 156 5.35 -6.39 -15.71
N TYR A 157 6.36 -5.82 -15.05
CA TYR A 157 6.76 -6.29 -13.74
C TYR A 157 5.69 -6.04 -12.67
N ARG A 158 5.07 -4.85 -12.68
CA ARG A 158 3.99 -4.51 -11.74
C ARG A 158 2.77 -5.42 -11.89
N ASP A 159 2.37 -5.72 -13.12
CA ASP A 159 1.17 -6.54 -13.39
C ASP A 159 1.37 -8.01 -12.98
N CYS A 160 2.62 -8.46 -12.82
CA CYS A 160 2.96 -9.78 -12.27
C CYS A 160 2.97 -9.82 -10.73
N LEU A 161 2.88 -8.68 -10.04
CA LEU A 161 2.86 -8.67 -8.58
C LEU A 161 1.55 -9.30 -8.07
N PRO A 162 1.57 -10.04 -6.94
CA PRO A 162 0.36 -10.62 -6.38
C PRO A 162 -0.69 -9.56 -6.06
N ILE A 163 -1.90 -9.72 -6.58
CA ILE A 163 -3.05 -8.82 -6.36
C ILE A 163 -3.59 -8.97 -4.92
N SER A 164 -3.44 -10.17 -4.35
CA SER A 164 -3.92 -10.52 -3.00
C SER A 164 -2.76 -11.07 -2.19
N GLY A 165 -2.13 -10.22 -1.37
CA GLY A 165 -1.05 -10.64 -0.48
C GLY A 165 -0.64 -9.53 0.47
N SER A 166 -0.41 -9.87 1.73
CA SER A 166 0.10 -8.95 2.75
C SER A 166 1.58 -8.68 2.51
N GLY A 167 1.89 -7.79 1.57
CA GLY A 167 3.27 -7.36 1.29
C GLY A 167 3.89 -6.54 2.41
N ALA A 168 5.08 -5.99 2.15
CA ALA A 168 5.80 -5.15 3.12
C ALA A 168 5.05 -3.88 3.54
N ILE A 169 4.26 -3.35 2.61
CA ILE A 169 3.32 -2.27 2.82
C ILE A 169 1.95 -2.92 2.99
N PRO A 170 1.18 -2.57 4.04
CA PRO A 170 -0.15 -3.16 4.25
C PRO A 170 -1.01 -3.02 2.99
N SER A 171 -1.45 -4.15 2.44
CA SER A 171 -2.47 -4.19 1.39
C SER A 171 -3.82 -3.87 2.02
N PHE A 172 -4.59 -3.00 1.37
CA PHE A 172 -6.00 -2.83 1.69
C PHE A 172 -6.78 -3.87 0.89
N TYR A 173 -7.71 -4.55 1.54
CA TYR A 173 -8.60 -5.48 0.84
C TYR A 173 -9.74 -4.65 0.25
N ASP A 174 -9.56 -4.18 -0.98
CA ASP A 174 -10.51 -3.30 -1.64
C ASP A 174 -11.68 -4.08 -2.26
N LEU A 175 -12.87 -3.53 -2.11
CA LEU A 175 -14.10 -3.94 -2.78
C LEU A 175 -14.61 -2.74 -3.57
N PHE A 176 -15.03 -2.97 -4.81
CA PHE A 176 -15.58 -1.95 -5.68
C PHE A 176 -17.08 -2.19 -5.84
N VAL A 177 -17.85 -1.13 -5.70
CA VAL A 177 -19.31 -1.14 -5.81
C VAL A 177 -19.76 -0.05 -6.76
N ASP A 178 -20.44 -0.42 -7.84
CA ASP A 178 -20.99 0.54 -8.79
C ASP A 178 -22.24 1.21 -8.19
N ILE A 179 -22.18 2.53 -8.03
CA ILE A 179 -23.22 3.32 -7.37
C ILE A 179 -23.75 4.41 -8.30
N PRO A 180 -25.09 4.57 -8.42
CA PRO A 180 -25.65 5.73 -9.11
C PRO A 180 -25.41 7.01 -8.29
N ASP A 181 -25.24 8.14 -8.98
CA ASP A 181 -25.09 9.45 -8.33
C ASP A 181 -26.45 10.00 -7.85
N VAL A 182 -26.98 9.40 -6.78
CA VAL A 182 -28.22 9.84 -6.13
C VAL A 182 -28.08 9.86 -4.61
N PRO A 183 -28.81 10.75 -3.91
CA PRO A 183 -28.73 10.85 -2.45
C PRO A 183 -29.03 9.53 -1.73
N GLY A 184 -28.20 9.19 -0.74
CA GLY A 184 -28.45 8.08 0.19
C GLY A 184 -27.79 6.74 -0.16
N VAL A 185 -27.26 6.55 -1.38
CA VAL A 185 -26.67 5.26 -1.80
C VAL A 185 -25.50 4.84 -0.92
N VAL A 186 -24.57 5.76 -0.65
CA VAL A 186 -23.42 5.49 0.25
C VAL A 186 -23.91 5.12 1.65
N SER A 187 -24.95 5.78 2.16
CA SER A 187 -25.53 5.48 3.47
C SER A 187 -26.20 4.11 3.50
N GLN A 188 -26.86 3.68 2.43
CA GLN A 188 -27.47 2.36 2.34
C GLN A 188 -26.42 1.25 2.40
N ILE A 189 -25.33 1.41 1.64
CA ILE A 189 -24.22 0.46 1.61
C ILE A 189 -23.52 0.40 2.97
N THR A 190 -23.14 1.54 3.54
CA THR A 190 -22.44 1.57 4.83
C THR A 190 -23.32 1.10 5.98
N ASN A 191 -24.63 1.39 5.95
CA ASN A 191 -25.56 0.90 6.96
C ASN A 191 -25.68 -0.63 6.93
N LYS A 192 -25.77 -1.25 5.74
CA LYS A 192 -25.78 -2.72 5.63
C LYS A 192 -24.52 -3.36 6.20
N LEU A 193 -23.36 -2.79 5.89
CA LEU A 193 -22.08 -3.26 6.46
C LEU A 193 -22.07 -3.12 7.98
N ALA A 194 -22.58 -2.00 8.51
CA ALA A 194 -22.67 -1.74 9.94
C ALA A 194 -23.65 -2.70 10.66
N GLU A 195 -24.80 -3.01 10.08
CA GLU A 195 -25.79 -3.98 10.62
C GLU A 195 -25.19 -5.38 10.80
N LYS A 196 -24.16 -5.73 10.02
CA LYS A 196 -23.40 -6.98 10.15
C LYS A 196 -22.11 -6.84 10.96
N GLY A 197 -21.84 -5.66 11.52
CA GLY A 197 -20.63 -5.39 12.28
C GLY A 197 -19.34 -5.41 11.45
N ILE A 198 -19.44 -5.25 10.12
CA ILE A 198 -18.28 -5.26 9.22
C ILE A 198 -17.63 -3.87 9.25
N SER A 199 -16.38 -3.81 9.68
CA SER A 199 -15.65 -2.57 9.85
C SER A 199 -14.95 -2.12 8.56
N ILE A 200 -15.19 -0.87 8.17
CA ILE A 200 -14.57 -0.24 7.00
C ILE A 200 -13.30 0.48 7.43
N THR A 201 -12.18 0.23 6.74
CA THR A 201 -10.91 0.94 7.00
C THR A 201 -10.79 2.22 6.21
N ASN A 202 -11.31 2.25 4.98
CA ASN A 202 -11.33 3.42 4.12
C ASN A 202 -12.51 3.34 3.15
N ILE A 203 -13.02 4.48 2.71
CA ILE A 203 -14.10 4.58 1.73
C ILE A 203 -13.83 5.76 0.80
N ARG A 204 -13.97 5.54 -0.51
CA ARG A 204 -13.74 6.58 -1.51
C ARG A 204 -14.65 6.40 -2.71
N ILE A 205 -15.17 7.50 -3.23
CA ILE A 205 -15.81 7.52 -4.54
C ILE A 205 -14.71 7.78 -5.57
N LEU A 206 -14.59 6.88 -6.54
CA LEU A 206 -13.74 7.04 -7.71
C LEU A 206 -14.62 7.57 -8.85
N GLU A 207 -14.21 8.69 -9.42
CA GLU A 207 -14.78 9.21 -10.66
C GLU A 207 -14.20 8.38 -11.80
N ALA A 208 -14.89 7.29 -12.14
CA ALA A 208 -14.48 6.40 -13.21
C ALA A 208 -15.62 6.27 -14.21
N ARG A 209 -15.40 6.87 -15.39
CA ARG A 209 -16.22 6.86 -16.62
C ARG A 209 -17.12 8.07 -16.80
N GLU A 210 -17.29 8.46 -18.06
CA GLU A 210 -18.16 9.55 -18.55
C GLU A 210 -19.67 9.21 -18.42
N ASP A 211 -19.99 8.05 -17.83
CA ASP A 211 -21.36 7.56 -17.64
C ASP A 211 -21.83 7.74 -16.18
N ILE A 212 -23.15 7.70 -16.01
CA ILE A 212 -23.97 8.13 -14.85
C ILE A 212 -23.67 7.42 -13.50
N TYR A 213 -22.68 6.52 -13.45
CA TYR A 213 -22.33 5.71 -12.28
C TYR A 213 -20.94 6.05 -11.73
N GLY A 214 -20.86 6.34 -10.43
CA GLY A 214 -19.60 6.43 -9.69
C GLY A 214 -19.19 5.07 -9.12
N VAL A 215 -17.91 4.86 -8.87
CA VAL A 215 -17.43 3.60 -8.25
C VAL A 215 -17.05 3.85 -6.81
N LEU A 216 -17.74 3.20 -5.87
CA LEU A 216 -17.41 3.25 -4.46
C LEU A 216 -16.35 2.18 -4.15
N ARG A 217 -15.13 2.62 -3.84
CA ARG A 217 -14.07 1.76 -3.31
C ARG A 217 -14.16 1.71 -1.79
N ILE A 218 -14.35 0.52 -1.24
CA ILE A 218 -14.42 0.24 0.20
C ILE A 218 -13.23 -0.65 0.57
N SER A 219 -12.38 -0.16 1.45
CA SER A 219 -11.19 -0.89 1.91
C SER A 219 -11.47 -1.59 3.24
N PHE A 220 -11.12 -2.87 3.32
CA PHE A 220 -11.26 -3.69 4.52
C PHE A 220 -9.91 -4.05 5.13
N ARG A 221 -9.94 -4.44 6.41
CA ARG A 221 -8.76 -4.81 7.17
C ARG A 221 -8.28 -6.23 6.87
N SER A 222 -9.21 -7.10 6.52
CA SER A 222 -8.96 -8.51 6.22
C SER A 222 -9.69 -8.93 4.95
N GLU A 223 -9.16 -9.98 4.30
CA GLU A 223 -9.83 -10.63 3.17
C GLU A 223 -11.22 -11.14 3.56
N ASN A 224 -11.33 -11.73 4.75
CA ASN A 224 -12.59 -12.24 5.27
C ASN A 224 -13.65 -11.14 5.40
N ASP A 225 -13.28 -9.95 5.89
CA ASP A 225 -14.21 -8.81 5.98
C ASP A 225 -14.65 -8.34 4.59
N ARG A 226 -13.73 -8.30 3.60
CA ARG A 226 -14.05 -7.97 2.21
C ARG A 226 -15.01 -9.01 1.61
N ASP A 227 -14.77 -10.29 1.83
CA ASP A 227 -15.57 -11.36 1.25
C ASP A 227 -16.96 -11.44 1.92
N LEU A 228 -17.05 -11.23 3.23
CA LEU A 228 -18.32 -11.07 3.93
C LEU A 228 -19.10 -9.85 3.40
N ALA A 229 -18.43 -8.72 3.21
CA ALA A 229 -19.01 -7.52 2.63
C ALA A 229 -19.51 -7.77 1.19
N MET A 230 -18.70 -8.43 0.36
CA MET A 230 -19.06 -8.75 -1.02
C MET A 230 -20.29 -9.63 -1.09
N ASN A 231 -20.34 -10.71 -0.30
CA ASN A 231 -21.48 -11.61 -0.25
C ASN A 231 -22.74 -10.92 0.27
N LEU A 232 -22.60 -10.06 1.29
CA LEU A 232 -23.70 -9.27 1.83
C LEU A 232 -24.26 -8.30 0.78
N LEU A 233 -23.39 -7.50 0.15
CA LEU A 233 -23.80 -6.46 -0.79
C LEU A 233 -24.38 -7.05 -2.07
N LYS A 234 -23.82 -8.14 -2.59
CA LYS A 234 -24.41 -8.88 -3.73
C LYS A 234 -25.79 -9.43 -3.44
N LYS A 235 -26.05 -9.85 -2.20
CA LYS A 235 -27.33 -10.44 -1.80
C LYS A 235 -28.38 -9.39 -1.51
N GLU A 236 -27.97 -8.27 -0.91
CA GLU A 236 -28.91 -7.32 -0.32
C GLU A 236 -28.98 -5.95 -1.01
N THR A 237 -28.21 -5.75 -2.07
CA THR A 237 -28.25 -4.52 -2.88
C THR A 237 -28.31 -4.86 -4.37
N PRO A 238 -28.87 -3.98 -5.20
CA PRO A 238 -28.89 -4.16 -6.66
C PRO A 238 -27.56 -3.74 -7.33
N HIS A 239 -26.55 -3.37 -6.55
CA HIS A 239 -25.29 -2.83 -7.09
C HIS A 239 -24.39 -3.93 -7.62
N GLU A 240 -23.65 -3.61 -8.68
CA GLU A 240 -22.56 -4.48 -9.14
C GLU A 240 -21.40 -4.38 -8.15
N VAL A 241 -20.90 -5.54 -7.70
CA VAL A 241 -19.86 -5.63 -6.67
C VAL A 241 -18.76 -6.56 -7.17
N TYR A 242 -17.53 -6.04 -7.23
CA TYR A 242 -16.38 -6.77 -7.79
C TYR A 242 -15.06 -6.44 -7.07
N ILE A 243 -14.07 -7.30 -7.31
CA ILE A 243 -12.68 -7.16 -6.87
C ILE A 243 -11.85 -6.95 -8.15
N GLN A 244 -10.82 -6.09 -8.10
CA GLN A 244 -9.84 -5.92 -9.18
C GLN A 244 -8.62 -6.79 -8.97
#